data_AF-A0A837PAQ6-F1
#
_entry.id   AF-A0A837PAQ6-F1
#
_cell.length_a   1.000
_cell.length_b   1.000
_cell.length_c   1.000
_cell.angle_alpha   90.00
_cell.angle_beta   90.00
_cell.angle_gamma   90.00
#
_symmetry.space_group_name_H-M   'P 1'
#
loop_
_entity.id
_entity.type
_entity.pdbx_description
1 polymer ?
#
loop_
_entity_poly.entity_id
_entity_poly.type
_entity_poly.pdbx_seq_one_letter_code
_entity_poly.pdbx_strand_id
1 'polypeptide(L)'
;MRYNKIEENIGDIEPVVEIVPYNTGYNVSLHRDMQNRELIFEYPTVYLIYDKLGSGRSSNDPKFKVYVGETNDISRRTRQHLKDTGKSRMDWKALNESHNSQMIVIGDYYFNKSLTLDIENKLMMYLLSAESVTQLNNRRSNPQRKYFMSDQFENVFEGVWQTLRKKKPEIFPEKSEIENSAVFKASPFHSLNAEQHESKNEIFGKIESALKESSTERGKTIFIAGQAGTGKTVLLSNLFYDLTNSSLVRKDSVYLLVNHDQQKNSL
;
A
#
# COMPACT_ATOMS: atom_id res chain seq x y z
N MET A 1 12.02 31.63 4.87
CA MET A 1 12.60 30.88 3.73
C MET A 1 11.50 30.64 2.70
N ARG A 2 11.70 31.03 1.44
CA ARG A 2 10.82 30.61 0.34
C ARG A 2 11.29 29.23 -0.12
N TYR A 3 10.36 28.27 -0.19
CA TYR A 3 10.61 27.00 -0.84
C TYR A 3 10.68 27.26 -2.34
N ASN A 4 11.89 27.29 -2.90
CA ASN A 4 12.06 27.25 -4.34
C ASN A 4 11.86 25.79 -4.75
N LYS A 5 10.93 25.53 -5.67
CA LYS A 5 10.83 24.20 -6.28
C LYS A 5 12.17 23.87 -6.92
N ILE A 6 12.56 22.61 -6.86
CA ILE A 6 13.69 22.14 -7.65
C ILE A 6 13.24 22.27 -9.11
N GLU A 7 13.81 23.23 -9.83
CA GLU A 7 13.54 23.42 -11.27
C GLU A 7 14.24 22.35 -12.12
N GLU A 8 15.21 21.63 -11.53
CA GLU A 8 15.87 20.49 -12.15
C GLU A 8 15.02 19.23 -11.98
N ASN A 9 14.48 18.74 -13.11
CA ASN A 9 13.96 17.39 -13.21
C ASN A 9 15.11 16.43 -12.81
N ILE A 10 14.91 15.62 -11.77
CA ILE A 10 15.96 14.76 -11.19
C ILE A 10 16.36 13.57 -12.11
N GLY A 11 16.00 13.63 -13.40
CA GLY A 11 16.29 12.63 -14.41
C GLY A 11 15.48 11.35 -14.22
N ASP A 12 15.82 10.33 -15.00
CA ASP A 12 15.30 8.98 -14.81
C ASP A 12 15.92 8.39 -13.54
N ILE A 13 15.07 7.93 -12.63
CA ILE A 13 15.51 7.28 -11.39
C ILE A 13 15.57 5.78 -11.61
N GLU A 14 16.73 5.18 -11.36
CA GLU A 14 16.92 3.72 -11.35
C GLU A 14 17.29 3.30 -9.91
N PRO A 15 16.30 2.97 -9.05
CA PRO A 15 16.57 2.60 -7.68
C PRO A 15 17.28 1.25 -7.61
N VAL A 16 18.06 1.07 -6.55
CA VAL A 16 18.60 -0.24 -6.20
C VAL A 16 17.45 -1.15 -5.79
N VAL A 17 17.43 -2.35 -6.36
CA VAL A 17 16.47 -3.40 -6.00
C VAL A 17 17.21 -4.72 -5.76
N GLU A 18 17.26 -5.13 -4.50
CA GLU A 18 17.85 -6.38 -4.05
C GLU A 18 16.77 -7.44 -3.80
N ILE A 19 16.93 -8.63 -4.37
CA ILE A 19 16.01 -9.77 -4.16
C ILE A 19 16.74 -10.85 -3.38
N VAL A 20 16.28 -11.10 -2.16
CA VAL A 20 16.93 -12.03 -1.23
C VAL A 20 15.94 -13.05 -0.68
N PRO A 21 16.42 -14.19 -0.15
CA PRO A 21 15.55 -15.11 0.59
C PRO A 21 14.95 -14.43 1.82
N TYR A 22 13.66 -14.64 2.08
CA TYR A 22 13.02 -14.20 3.32
C TYR A 22 13.15 -15.28 4.39
N ASN A 23 14.36 -15.45 4.91
CA ASN A 23 14.70 -16.37 5.99
C ASN A 23 15.94 -15.85 6.73
N THR A 24 16.50 -16.61 7.66
CA THR A 24 17.68 -16.20 8.45
C THR A 24 18.92 -15.87 7.61
N GLY A 25 19.00 -16.34 6.36
CA GLY A 25 20.06 -16.02 5.39
C GLY A 25 19.92 -14.66 4.69
N TYR A 26 18.84 -13.90 4.95
CA TYR A 26 18.59 -12.61 4.29
C TYR A 26 19.77 -11.65 4.46
N ASN A 27 20.37 -11.60 5.66
CA ASN A 27 21.39 -10.63 6.01
C ASN A 27 22.68 -10.85 5.21
N VAL A 28 23.10 -12.12 5.05
CA VAL A 28 24.27 -12.47 4.23
C VAL A 28 24.03 -12.10 2.77
N SER A 29 22.80 -12.28 2.29
CA SER A 29 22.44 -11.98 0.90
C SER A 29 22.44 -10.48 0.61
N LEU A 30 21.82 -9.66 1.48
CA LEU A 30 21.80 -8.20 1.34
C LEU A 30 23.20 -7.56 1.43
N HIS A 31 24.12 -8.22 2.12
CA HIS A 31 25.49 -7.74 2.28
C HIS A 31 26.44 -8.14 1.14
N ARG A 32 25.97 -8.91 0.15
CA ARG A 32 26.78 -9.44 -0.96
C ARG A 32 27.21 -8.37 -1.95
N ASP A 33 26.29 -7.48 -2.33
CA ASP A 33 26.62 -6.35 -3.20
C ASP A 33 27.15 -5.18 -2.35
N MET A 34 28.43 -4.87 -2.50
CA MET A 34 29.05 -3.79 -1.73
C MET A 34 28.71 -2.40 -2.26
N GLN A 35 28.34 -2.27 -3.54
CA GLN A 35 28.06 -0.97 -4.17
C GLN A 35 26.73 -0.39 -3.67
N ASN A 36 25.78 -1.27 -3.40
CA ASN A 36 24.41 -0.91 -3.01
C ASN A 36 24.21 -0.73 -1.50
N ARG A 37 25.23 -1.06 -0.68
CA ARG A 37 25.11 -1.12 0.78
C ARG A 37 24.64 0.17 1.40
N GLU A 38 25.20 1.30 0.98
CA GLU A 38 24.85 2.59 1.56
C GLU A 38 23.35 2.88 1.38
N LEU A 39 22.84 2.71 0.15
CA LEU A 39 21.44 2.95 -0.17
C LEU A 39 20.47 1.97 0.52
N ILE A 40 20.92 0.75 0.82
CA ILE A 40 20.10 -0.28 1.47
C ILE A 40 20.09 -0.18 2.99
N PHE A 41 21.20 0.25 3.62
CA PHE A 41 21.37 0.19 5.06
C PHE A 41 21.37 1.55 5.76
N GLU A 42 21.75 2.63 5.07
CA GLU A 42 21.87 3.97 5.66
C GLU A 42 20.69 4.89 5.31
N TYR A 43 19.99 4.62 4.20
CA TYR A 43 18.79 5.34 3.78
C TYR A 43 17.51 4.60 4.19
N PRO A 44 16.38 5.31 4.38
CA PRO A 44 15.06 4.70 4.41
C PRO A 44 14.85 3.80 3.18
N THR A 45 14.26 2.61 3.39
CA THR A 45 13.99 1.64 2.33
C THR A 45 12.52 1.25 2.31
N VAL A 46 12.07 0.83 1.13
CA VAL A 46 10.79 0.14 0.94
C VAL A 46 11.09 -1.32 0.66
N TYR A 47 10.32 -2.24 1.22
CA TYR A 47 10.52 -3.67 1.03
C TYR A 47 9.20 -4.38 0.78
N LEU A 48 9.29 -5.48 0.04
CA LEU A 48 8.19 -6.40 -0.17
C LEU A 48 8.60 -7.79 0.28
N ILE A 49 7.71 -8.52 0.94
CA ILE A 49 7.88 -9.94 1.22
C ILE A 49 6.77 -10.65 0.45
N TYR A 50 7.14 -11.62 -0.37
CA TYR A 50 6.17 -12.32 -1.19
C TYR A 50 6.43 -13.81 -1.25
N ASP A 51 5.34 -14.54 -1.47
CA ASP A 51 5.36 -15.97 -1.70
C ASP A 51 4.47 -16.31 -2.90
N LYS A 52 4.94 -17.27 -3.71
CA LYS A 52 4.21 -17.77 -4.86
C LYS A 52 3.24 -18.84 -4.38
N LEU A 53 1.95 -18.56 -4.51
CA LEU A 53 0.88 -19.50 -4.24
C LEU A 53 0.75 -20.48 -5.40
N GLY A 54 0.44 -21.74 -5.10
CA GLY A 54 0.19 -22.75 -6.12
C GLY A 54 -0.93 -22.33 -7.07
N SER A 55 -0.78 -22.63 -8.35
CA SER A 55 -1.82 -22.41 -9.36
C SER A 55 -3.05 -23.26 -9.03
N GLY A 56 -4.18 -22.62 -8.71
CA GLY A 56 -5.46 -23.32 -8.64
C GLY A 56 -5.79 -23.97 -9.99
N ARG A 57 -6.58 -25.03 -9.99
CA ARG A 57 -6.92 -25.88 -11.16
C ARG A 57 -7.54 -25.15 -12.38
N SER A 58 -7.70 -23.82 -12.35
CA SER A 58 -8.45 -23.06 -13.34
C SER A 58 -7.71 -21.86 -13.96
N SER A 59 -6.48 -21.53 -13.53
CA SER A 59 -5.65 -20.48 -14.17
C SER A 59 -4.18 -20.88 -14.17
N ASN A 60 -3.52 -20.80 -15.33
CA ASN A 60 -2.07 -21.02 -15.45
C ASN A 60 -1.25 -19.84 -14.89
N ASP A 61 -1.89 -18.72 -14.55
CA ASP A 61 -1.19 -17.54 -14.07
C ASP A 61 -0.78 -17.67 -12.60
N PRO A 62 0.47 -17.31 -12.27
CA PRO A 62 0.97 -17.40 -10.90
C PRO A 62 0.22 -16.40 -10.00
N LYS A 63 -0.14 -16.86 -8.80
CA LYS A 63 -0.75 -16.02 -7.76
C LYS A 63 0.24 -15.77 -6.64
N PHE A 64 0.18 -14.58 -6.05
CA PHE A 64 1.12 -14.15 -5.02
C PHE A 64 0.41 -13.63 -3.78
N LYS A 65 0.99 -14.00 -2.63
CA LYS A 65 0.76 -13.32 -1.36
C LYS A 65 1.88 -12.30 -1.18
N VAL A 66 1.55 -11.04 -0.94
CA VAL A 66 2.51 -9.95 -0.84
C VAL A 66 2.29 -9.16 0.45
N TYR A 67 3.37 -8.77 1.09
CA TYR A 67 3.43 -7.76 2.13
C TYR A 67 4.29 -6.62 1.64
N VAL A 68 3.86 -5.38 1.83
CA VAL A 68 4.64 -4.17 1.50
C VAL A 68 4.92 -3.44 2.80
N GLY A 69 6.12 -2.88 2.97
CA GLY A 69 6.46 -2.10 4.15
C GLY A 69 7.57 -1.09 3.88
N GLU A 70 7.71 -0.11 4.77
CA GLU A 70 8.89 0.77 4.80
C GLU A 70 9.65 0.67 6.14
N THR A 71 10.93 1.03 6.12
CA THR A 71 11.78 1.02 7.32
C THR A 71 13.03 1.88 7.16
N ASN A 72 13.53 2.42 8.27
CA ASN A 72 14.85 3.07 8.33
C ASN A 72 15.98 2.07 8.65
N ASP A 73 15.63 0.82 8.94
CA ASP A 73 16.58 -0.23 9.30
C ASP A 73 16.01 -1.58 8.84
N ILE A 74 16.38 -1.98 7.62
CA ILE A 74 15.86 -3.20 6.99
C ILE A 74 16.29 -4.44 7.76
N SER A 75 17.50 -4.40 8.33
CA SER A 75 18.08 -5.48 9.12
C SER A 75 17.24 -5.76 10.37
N ARG A 76 16.99 -4.74 11.19
CA ARG A 76 16.18 -4.88 12.40
C ARG A 76 14.72 -5.21 12.08
N ARG A 77 14.13 -4.55 11.07
CA ARG A 77 12.74 -4.80 10.68
C ARG A 77 12.53 -6.24 10.22
N THR A 78 13.41 -6.77 9.39
CA THR A 78 13.33 -8.17 8.91
C THR A 78 13.46 -9.16 10.07
N ARG A 79 14.41 -8.94 11.00
CA ARG A 79 14.53 -9.77 12.21
C ARG A 79 13.28 -9.74 13.08
N GLN A 80 12.62 -8.58 13.20
CA GLN A 80 11.39 -8.46 13.96
C GLN A 80 10.27 -9.30 13.35
N HIS A 81 10.08 -9.22 12.03
CA HIS A 81 9.05 -10.00 11.34
C HIS A 81 9.30 -11.52 11.42
N LEU A 82 10.54 -11.97 11.24
CA LEU A 82 10.91 -13.39 11.36
C LEU A 82 10.70 -13.94 12.79
N LYS A 83 10.73 -13.07 13.81
CA LYS A 83 10.47 -13.44 15.21
C LYS A 83 8.99 -13.32 15.61
N ASP A 84 8.19 -12.58 14.85
CA ASP A 84 6.75 -12.40 15.09
C ASP A 84 6.01 -13.70 14.71
N THR A 85 5.92 -14.60 15.68
CA THR A 85 5.17 -15.88 15.60
C THR A 85 3.74 -15.73 16.11
N GLY A 86 3.26 -14.49 16.31
CA GLY A 86 2.09 -14.17 17.10
C GLY A 86 0.78 -14.80 16.60
N LYS A 87 -0.02 -15.32 17.54
CA LYS A 87 -1.39 -15.84 17.34
C LYS A 87 -2.36 -14.83 16.69
N SER A 88 -2.03 -13.54 16.60
CA SER A 88 -2.94 -12.49 16.09
C SER A 88 -2.73 -12.10 14.62
N ARG A 89 -1.63 -12.52 13.97
CA ARG A 89 -1.37 -12.22 12.56
C ARG A 89 -0.93 -13.47 11.79
N MET A 90 -1.91 -14.35 11.53
CA MET A 90 -1.74 -15.58 10.73
C MET A 90 -1.10 -15.31 9.36
N ASP A 91 -1.25 -14.10 8.84
CA ASP A 91 -0.66 -13.66 7.59
C ASP A 91 0.86 -13.64 7.55
N TRP A 92 1.49 -13.24 8.67
CA TRP A 92 2.94 -13.28 8.84
C TRP A 92 3.46 -14.70 8.99
N LYS A 93 2.70 -15.52 9.73
CA LYS A 93 3.03 -16.92 9.94
C LYS A 93 3.16 -17.67 8.61
N ALA A 94 2.21 -17.48 7.69
CA ALA A 94 2.25 -18.11 6.37
C ALA A 94 3.51 -17.72 5.56
N LEU A 95 3.92 -16.44 5.59
CA LEU A 95 5.13 -15.98 4.91
C LEU A 95 6.41 -16.51 5.59
N ASN A 96 6.44 -16.56 6.92
CA ASN A 96 7.58 -17.06 7.69
C ASN A 96 7.78 -18.59 7.54
N GLU A 97 6.71 -19.35 7.36
CA GLU A 97 6.75 -20.83 7.26
C GLU A 97 7.01 -21.32 5.83
N SER A 98 6.84 -20.47 4.82
CA SER A 98 7.08 -20.84 3.43
C SER A 98 8.57 -20.84 3.09
N HIS A 99 9.03 -21.93 2.47
CA HIS A 99 10.40 -22.08 1.98
C HIS A 99 10.66 -21.29 0.68
N ASN A 100 9.59 -20.80 0.04
CA ASN A 100 9.66 -20.05 -1.21
C ASN A 100 9.54 -18.53 -1.01
N SER A 101 9.31 -18.07 0.22
CA SER A 101 9.21 -16.64 0.51
C SER A 101 10.51 -15.91 0.16
N GLN A 102 10.37 -14.84 -0.62
CA GLN A 102 11.45 -13.93 -0.98
C GLN A 102 11.15 -12.53 -0.46
N MET A 103 12.20 -11.73 -0.33
CA MET A 103 12.12 -10.33 0.04
C MET A 103 12.77 -9.48 -1.05
N ILE A 104 12.05 -8.46 -1.52
CA ILE A 104 12.58 -7.36 -2.33
C ILE A 104 12.89 -6.20 -1.38
N VAL A 105 14.08 -5.60 -1.48
CA VAL A 105 14.44 -4.36 -0.79
C VAL A 105 14.80 -3.31 -1.83
N ILE A 106 14.18 -2.15 -1.71
CA ILE A 106 14.29 -1.02 -2.63
C ILE A 106 14.94 0.13 -1.87
N GLY A 107 16.04 0.65 -2.42
CA GLY A 107 16.77 1.78 -1.87
C GLY A 107 17.16 2.77 -2.96
N ASP A 108 17.22 4.05 -2.62
CA ASP A 108 17.64 5.11 -3.50
C ASP A 108 18.14 6.31 -2.69
N TYR A 109 19.00 7.13 -3.27
CA TYR A 109 19.57 8.31 -2.61
C TYR A 109 18.49 9.34 -2.24
N TYR A 110 17.41 9.44 -3.01
CA TYR A 110 16.30 10.37 -2.74
C TYR A 110 15.33 9.89 -1.67
N PHE A 111 15.46 8.64 -1.20
CA PHE A 111 14.55 8.08 -0.22
C PHE A 111 14.70 8.79 1.13
N ASN A 112 13.66 9.53 1.49
CA ASN A 112 13.45 10.07 2.82
C ASN A 112 12.19 9.44 3.42
N LYS A 113 12.00 9.61 4.73
CA LYS A 113 10.93 8.93 5.47
C LYS A 113 9.53 9.16 4.89
N SER A 114 9.23 10.40 4.48
CA SER A 114 7.93 10.72 3.92
C SER A 114 7.78 10.15 2.52
N LEU A 115 8.83 10.21 1.69
CA LEU A 115 8.82 9.63 0.35
C LEU A 115 8.63 8.11 0.39
N THR A 116 9.31 7.39 1.29
CA THR A 116 9.16 5.92 1.39
C THR A 116 7.77 5.50 1.87
N LEU A 117 7.12 6.30 2.72
CA LEU A 117 5.72 6.09 3.13
C LEU A 117 4.76 6.26 1.94
N ASP A 118 4.96 7.27 1.09
CA ASP A 118 4.13 7.45 -0.10
C ASP A 118 4.39 6.35 -1.15
N ILE A 119 5.64 5.90 -1.32
CA ILE A 119 5.97 4.76 -2.19
C ILE A 119 5.30 3.48 -1.67
N GLU A 120 5.36 3.20 -0.36
CA GLU A 120 4.66 2.08 0.28
C GLU A 120 3.16 2.13 -0.02
N ASN A 121 2.50 3.29 0.20
CA ASN A 121 1.08 3.47 -0.06
C ASN A 121 0.72 3.22 -1.54
N LYS A 122 1.50 3.77 -2.47
CA LYS A 122 1.25 3.64 -3.91
C LYS A 122 1.51 2.20 -4.40
N LEU A 123 2.54 1.53 -3.89
CA LEU A 123 2.78 0.10 -4.14
C LEU A 123 1.62 -0.76 -3.64
N MET A 124 1.12 -0.52 -2.43
CA MET A 124 -0.06 -1.22 -1.91
C MET A 124 -1.26 -1.05 -2.84
N MET A 125 -1.53 0.18 -3.29
CA MET A 125 -2.63 0.47 -4.21
C MET A 125 -2.49 -0.26 -5.56
N TYR A 126 -1.29 -0.25 -6.14
CA TYR A 126 -1.02 -0.88 -7.43
C TYR A 126 -1.13 -2.41 -7.32
N LEU A 127 -0.54 -2.99 -6.28
CA LEU A 127 -0.55 -4.44 -6.06
C LEU A 127 -1.93 -4.96 -5.70
N LEU A 128 -2.79 -4.20 -5.01
CA LEU A 128 -4.20 -4.60 -4.81
C LEU A 128 -4.98 -4.70 -6.11
N SER A 129 -4.56 -3.97 -7.13
CA SER A 129 -5.21 -3.90 -8.43
C SER A 129 -4.56 -4.84 -9.46
N ALA A 130 -3.46 -5.49 -9.11
CA ALA A 130 -2.77 -6.45 -9.96
C ALA A 130 -3.43 -7.83 -9.83
N GLU A 131 -3.85 -8.42 -10.95
CA GLU A 131 -4.55 -9.72 -10.94
C GLU A 131 -3.70 -10.86 -10.35
N SER A 132 -2.37 -10.76 -10.42
CA SER A 132 -1.44 -11.74 -9.88
C SER A 132 -1.37 -11.73 -8.35
N VAL A 133 -1.83 -10.68 -7.68
CA VAL A 133 -1.77 -10.55 -6.22
C VAL A 133 -3.14 -10.88 -5.61
N THR A 134 -3.22 -12.00 -4.90
CA THR A 134 -4.49 -12.45 -4.28
C THR A 134 -4.62 -12.03 -2.83
N GLN A 135 -3.51 -11.72 -2.18
CA GLN A 135 -3.51 -11.28 -0.79
C GLN A 135 -2.44 -10.21 -0.60
N LEU A 136 -2.87 -8.99 -0.24
CA LEU A 136 -1.99 -7.93 0.21
C LEU A 136 -2.11 -7.74 1.73
N ASN A 137 -0.98 -7.83 2.40
CA ASN A 137 -0.84 -7.57 3.83
C ASN A 137 -0.06 -6.28 4.06
N ASN A 138 -0.42 -5.60 5.15
CA ASN A 138 -0.24 -4.16 5.40
C ASN A 138 -1.43 -3.34 4.92
N ARG A 139 -2.06 -2.69 5.90
CA ARG A 139 -3.37 -2.03 5.76
C ARG A 139 -3.39 -0.75 6.57
N ARG A 140 -2.25 -0.06 6.70
CA ARG A 140 -2.22 1.27 7.28
C ARG A 140 -1.75 2.24 6.21
N SER A 141 -2.72 2.85 5.53
CA SER A 141 -2.42 3.99 4.68
C SER A 141 -2.00 5.16 5.57
N ASN A 142 -0.84 5.77 5.27
CA ASN A 142 -0.37 6.95 5.97
C ASN A 142 0.03 8.03 4.95
N PRO A 143 -0.96 8.66 4.29
CA PRO A 143 -0.70 9.65 3.26
C PRO A 143 0.06 10.83 3.87
N GLN A 144 1.14 11.24 3.21
CA GLN A 144 1.93 12.36 3.67
C GLN A 144 1.36 13.69 3.19
N ARG A 145 1.57 14.76 3.98
CA ARG A 145 1.38 16.15 3.52
C ARG A 145 2.55 16.53 2.60
N LYS A 146 2.71 17.82 2.26
CA LYS A 146 3.90 18.26 1.52
C LYS A 146 5.18 18.02 2.32
N TYR A 147 6.17 17.43 1.67
CA TYR A 147 7.54 17.27 2.14
C TYR A 147 8.52 17.61 1.01
N PHE A 148 9.81 17.66 1.36
CA PHE A 148 10.87 17.90 0.41
C PHE A 148 10.84 16.85 -0.71
N MET A 149 10.76 17.29 -1.98
CA MET A 149 10.65 16.45 -3.19
C MET A 149 9.31 15.72 -3.39
N SER A 150 8.26 16.07 -2.64
CA SER A 150 6.91 15.53 -2.88
C SER A 150 6.37 15.83 -4.29
N ASP A 151 6.88 16.87 -4.96
CA ASP A 151 6.58 17.20 -6.35
C ASP A 151 7.26 16.27 -7.37
N GLN A 152 8.32 15.58 -6.98
CA GLN A 152 9.03 14.59 -7.80
C GLN A 152 8.54 13.16 -7.57
N PHE A 153 7.59 12.96 -6.66
CA PHE A 153 7.12 11.63 -6.25
C PHE A 153 6.72 10.73 -7.42
N GLU A 154 5.94 11.23 -8.38
CA GLU A 154 5.48 10.42 -9.51
C GLU A 154 6.64 9.97 -10.42
N ASN A 155 7.69 10.78 -10.55
CA ASN A 155 8.90 10.39 -11.30
C ASN A 155 9.68 9.30 -10.55
N VAL A 156 9.89 9.48 -9.23
CA VAL A 156 10.51 8.46 -8.37
C VAL A 156 9.75 7.15 -8.43
N PHE A 157 8.42 7.20 -8.31
CA PHE A 157 7.58 6.02 -8.30
C PHE A 157 7.58 5.30 -9.66
N GLU A 158 7.64 6.03 -10.78
CA GLU A 158 7.80 5.43 -12.10
C GLU A 158 9.09 4.61 -12.19
N GLY A 159 10.22 5.18 -11.76
CA GLY A 159 11.51 4.49 -11.71
C GLY A 159 11.48 3.22 -10.85
N VAL A 160 10.84 3.30 -9.67
CA VAL A 160 10.59 2.14 -8.80
C VAL A 160 9.76 1.08 -9.51
N TRP A 161 8.62 1.46 -10.09
CA TRP A 161 7.69 0.50 -10.71
C TRP A 161 8.33 -0.21 -11.91
N GLN A 162 9.01 0.53 -12.79
CA GLN A 162 9.69 -0.03 -13.95
C GLN A 162 10.82 -0.98 -13.56
N THR A 163 11.60 -0.64 -12.54
CA THR A 163 12.70 -1.48 -12.06
C THR A 163 12.18 -2.78 -11.43
N LEU A 164 11.10 -2.69 -10.64
CA LEU A 164 10.42 -3.84 -10.06
C LEU A 164 9.85 -4.76 -11.15
N ARG A 165 9.17 -4.19 -12.14
CA ARG A 165 8.63 -4.92 -13.29
C ARG A 165 9.71 -5.61 -14.10
N LYS A 166 10.82 -4.94 -14.40
CA LYS A 166 11.95 -5.55 -15.11
C LYS A 166 12.51 -6.77 -14.38
N LYS A 167 12.52 -6.74 -13.03
CA LYS A 167 13.06 -7.83 -12.20
C LYS A 167 12.04 -8.95 -11.91
N LYS A 168 10.75 -8.63 -11.82
CA LYS A 168 9.66 -9.55 -11.43
C LYS A 168 8.37 -9.28 -12.22
N PRO A 169 8.38 -9.44 -13.56
CA PRO A 169 7.23 -9.12 -14.40
C PRO A 169 5.97 -9.94 -14.06
N GLU A 170 6.14 -11.10 -13.42
CA GLU A 170 5.04 -11.94 -12.96
C GLU A 170 4.26 -11.37 -11.75
N ILE A 171 4.85 -10.43 -11.01
CA ILE A 171 4.20 -9.74 -9.87
C ILE A 171 3.74 -8.35 -10.29
N PHE A 172 4.54 -7.65 -11.11
CA PHE A 172 4.32 -6.25 -11.45
C PHE A 172 3.92 -6.11 -12.93
N PRO A 173 2.62 -5.99 -13.25
CA PRO A 173 2.14 -5.81 -14.61
C PRO A 173 2.44 -4.40 -15.14
N GLU A 174 2.06 -4.14 -16.41
CA GLU A 174 2.16 -2.81 -16.99
C GLU A 174 1.37 -1.78 -16.17
N LYS A 175 1.97 -0.59 -15.96
CA LYS A 175 1.34 0.48 -15.17
C LYS A 175 -0.04 0.86 -15.72
N SER A 176 -0.16 0.95 -17.04
CA SER A 176 -1.41 1.30 -17.71
C SER A 176 -2.50 0.24 -17.53
N GLU A 177 -2.14 -1.03 -17.38
CA GLU A 177 -3.08 -2.12 -17.10
C GLU A 177 -3.72 -1.93 -15.72
N ILE A 178 -2.90 -1.60 -14.72
CA ILE A 178 -3.33 -1.28 -13.36
C ILE A 178 -4.23 -0.06 -13.36
N GLU A 179 -3.76 1.07 -13.91
CA GLU A 179 -4.44 2.36 -13.82
C GLU A 179 -5.80 2.36 -14.54
N ASN A 180 -5.94 1.55 -15.57
CA ASN A 180 -7.19 1.40 -16.30
C ASN A 180 -8.21 0.50 -15.58
N SER A 181 -7.76 -0.35 -14.65
CA SER A 181 -8.62 -1.30 -13.94
C SER A 181 -9.67 -0.59 -13.07
N ALA A 182 -10.85 -1.21 -12.98
CA ALA A 182 -11.93 -0.71 -12.12
C ALA A 182 -11.54 -0.76 -10.63
N VAL A 183 -10.76 -1.78 -10.24
CA VAL A 183 -10.23 -1.96 -8.88
C VAL A 183 -9.36 -0.79 -8.47
N PHE A 184 -8.44 -0.39 -9.36
CA PHE A 184 -7.58 0.75 -9.11
C PHE A 184 -8.39 2.04 -8.93
N LYS A 185 -9.28 2.34 -9.88
CA LYS A 185 -10.12 3.56 -9.88
C LYS A 185 -11.05 3.65 -8.67
N ALA A 186 -11.42 2.53 -8.07
CA ALA A 186 -12.27 2.46 -6.89
C ALA A 186 -11.48 2.28 -5.59
N SER A 187 -10.15 2.12 -5.65
CA SER A 187 -9.33 1.74 -4.51
C SER A 187 -9.42 2.74 -3.35
N PRO A 188 -9.55 2.27 -2.10
CA PRO A 188 -9.58 3.14 -0.92
C PRO A 188 -8.25 3.84 -0.65
N PHE A 189 -7.18 3.49 -1.37
CA PHE A 189 -5.85 4.10 -1.22
C PHE A 189 -5.64 5.30 -2.16
N HIS A 190 -6.61 5.64 -3.01
CA HIS A 190 -6.55 6.89 -3.77
C HIS A 190 -6.56 8.09 -2.83
N SER A 191 -5.60 8.99 -3.02
CA SER A 191 -5.52 10.26 -2.30
C SER A 191 -6.79 11.06 -2.52
N LEU A 192 -7.46 11.40 -1.42
CA LEU A 192 -8.60 12.30 -1.45
C LEU A 192 -8.12 13.73 -1.73
N ASN A 193 -8.84 14.43 -2.61
CA ASN A 193 -8.65 15.86 -2.76
C ASN A 193 -9.13 16.61 -1.50
N ALA A 194 -8.85 17.91 -1.41
CA ALA A 194 -9.17 18.71 -0.21
C ALA A 194 -10.66 18.66 0.16
N GLU A 195 -11.54 18.79 -0.84
CA GLU A 195 -13.01 18.77 -0.65
C GLU A 195 -13.51 17.40 -0.18
N GLN A 196 -12.98 16.32 -0.77
CA GLN A 196 -13.28 14.95 -0.35
C GLN A 196 -12.76 14.65 1.06
N HIS A 197 -11.58 15.16 1.41
CA HIS A 197 -11.02 15.02 2.76
C HIS A 197 -11.85 15.78 3.79
N GLU A 198 -12.29 16.99 3.47
CA GLU A 198 -13.18 17.78 4.33
C GLU A 198 -14.53 17.06 4.50
N SER A 199 -15.11 16.58 3.40
CA SER A 199 -16.33 15.76 3.42
C SER A 199 -16.17 14.51 4.28
N LYS A 200 -15.04 13.82 4.17
CA LYS A 200 -14.74 12.63 4.99
C LYS A 200 -14.74 12.99 6.48
N ASN A 201 -14.08 14.08 6.87
CA ASN A 201 -14.04 14.53 8.26
C ASN A 201 -15.44 14.89 8.77
N GLU A 202 -16.26 15.57 7.96
CA GLU A 202 -17.64 15.91 8.32
C GLU A 202 -18.49 14.66 8.55
N ILE A 203 -18.36 13.66 7.65
CA ILE A 203 -19.08 12.39 7.79
C ILE A 203 -18.64 11.65 9.04
N PHE A 204 -17.33 11.58 9.34
CA PHE A 204 -16.82 10.98 10.58
C PHE A 204 -17.39 11.66 11.82
N GLY A 205 -17.40 12.99 11.85
CA GLY A 205 -18.00 13.75 12.96
C GLY A 205 -19.48 13.42 13.16
N LYS A 206 -20.26 13.32 12.07
CA LYS A 206 -21.69 12.94 12.13
C LYS A 206 -21.87 11.51 12.65
N ILE A 207 -21.02 10.57 12.23
CA ILE A 207 -21.04 9.18 12.71
C ILE A 207 -20.72 9.12 14.20
N GLU A 208 -19.67 9.81 14.67
CA GLU A 208 -19.33 9.85 16.09
C GLU A 208 -20.46 10.41 16.95
N SER A 209 -21.06 11.53 16.53
CA SER A 209 -22.21 12.11 17.23
C SER A 209 -23.39 11.14 17.25
N ALA A 210 -23.68 10.47 16.14
CA ALA A 210 -24.75 9.48 16.05
C ALA A 210 -24.54 8.30 16.99
N LEU A 211 -23.30 7.81 17.14
CA LEU A 211 -22.97 6.68 18.00
C LEU A 211 -22.97 7.05 19.50
N LYS A 212 -22.72 8.31 19.84
CA LYS A 212 -22.75 8.81 21.24
C LYS A 212 -24.17 9.06 21.75
N GLU A 213 -25.14 9.30 20.85
CA GLU A 213 -26.53 9.49 21.21
C GLU A 213 -27.17 8.16 21.65
N SER A 214 -27.38 8.01 22.95
CA SER A 214 -27.88 6.79 23.61
C SER A 214 -29.36 6.47 23.34
N SER A 215 -30.05 7.27 22.53
CA SER A 215 -31.52 7.34 22.53
C SER A 215 -32.13 7.56 21.14
N THR A 216 -31.85 6.70 20.16
CA THR A 216 -32.66 6.67 18.94
C THR A 216 -33.04 5.25 18.52
N GLU A 217 -34.34 4.93 18.60
CA GLU A 217 -34.94 3.73 17.99
C GLU A 217 -34.92 3.75 16.44
N ARG A 218 -34.43 4.84 15.84
CA ARG A 218 -34.35 5.03 14.38
C ARG A 218 -32.91 5.26 13.95
N GLY A 219 -32.46 4.49 12.96
CA GLY A 219 -31.15 4.68 12.33
C GLY A 219 -31.01 6.07 11.69
N LYS A 220 -29.80 6.63 11.72
CA LYS A 220 -29.48 7.90 11.05
C LYS A 220 -29.00 7.62 9.63
N THR A 221 -29.46 8.44 8.67
CA THR A 221 -29.03 8.37 7.28
C THR A 221 -28.22 9.62 6.94
N ILE A 222 -27.02 9.42 6.38
CA ILE A 222 -26.17 10.49 5.85
C ILE A 222 -26.22 10.41 4.33
N PHE A 223 -26.74 11.45 3.68
CA PHE A 223 -26.77 11.54 2.24
C PHE A 223 -25.52 12.29 1.73
N ILE A 224 -24.81 11.70 0.77
CA ILE A 224 -23.62 12.27 0.15
C ILE A 224 -23.95 12.59 -1.30
N ALA A 225 -23.96 13.88 -1.65
CA ALA A 225 -24.26 14.36 -2.99
C ALA A 225 -23.00 14.93 -3.65
N GLY A 226 -22.93 14.83 -4.98
CA GLY A 226 -21.85 15.42 -5.76
C GLY A 226 -22.04 15.15 -7.25
N GLN A 227 -21.48 15.98 -8.11
CA GLN A 227 -21.58 15.82 -9.56
C GLN A 227 -20.98 14.48 -10.04
N ALA A 228 -21.33 14.04 -11.25
CA ALA A 228 -20.71 12.86 -11.84
C ALA A 228 -19.19 13.09 -11.96
N GLY A 229 -18.39 12.05 -11.69
CA GLY A 229 -16.92 12.16 -11.75
C GLY A 229 -16.22 12.78 -10.54
N THR A 230 -16.93 13.28 -9.52
CA THR A 230 -16.29 13.86 -8.31
C THR A 230 -15.67 12.83 -7.35
N GLY A 231 -15.55 11.56 -7.75
CA GLY A 231 -14.91 10.52 -6.94
C GLY A 231 -15.72 10.06 -5.72
N LYS A 232 -17.06 10.15 -5.74
CA LYS A 232 -17.93 9.67 -4.64
C LYS A 232 -17.65 8.21 -4.23
N THR A 233 -17.39 7.33 -5.19
CA THR A 233 -17.03 5.93 -4.93
C THR A 233 -15.71 5.81 -4.19
N VAL A 234 -14.71 6.61 -4.55
CA VAL A 234 -13.40 6.64 -3.87
C VAL A 234 -13.56 7.13 -2.44
N LEU A 235 -14.37 8.18 -2.22
CA LEU A 235 -14.70 8.70 -0.89
C LEU A 235 -15.39 7.64 -0.02
N LEU A 236 -16.40 6.93 -0.56
CA LEU A 236 -17.11 5.85 0.15
C LEU A 236 -16.17 4.69 0.51
N SER A 237 -15.28 4.32 -0.39
CA SER A 237 -14.31 3.24 -0.18
C SER A 237 -13.30 3.60 0.91
N ASN A 238 -12.77 4.83 0.88
CA ASN A 238 -11.94 5.39 1.94
C ASN A 238 -12.67 5.38 3.29
N LEU A 239 -13.92 5.85 3.34
CA LEU A 239 -14.70 5.92 4.57
C LEU A 239 -14.96 4.54 5.16
N PHE A 240 -15.36 3.57 4.33
CA PHE A 240 -15.58 2.18 4.76
C PHE A 240 -14.30 1.57 5.33
N TYR A 241 -13.18 1.77 4.65
CA TYR A 241 -11.88 1.30 5.08
C TYR A 241 -11.44 1.90 6.43
N ASP A 242 -11.55 3.22 6.58
CA ASP A 242 -11.17 3.89 7.82
C ASP A 242 -12.09 3.48 8.98
N LEU A 243 -13.40 3.33 8.75
CA LEU A 243 -14.36 2.87 9.76
C LEU A 243 -14.08 1.44 10.21
N THR A 244 -13.86 0.51 9.28
CA THR A 244 -13.58 -0.91 9.62
C THR A 244 -12.29 -1.08 10.44
N ASN A 245 -11.34 -0.16 10.30
CA ASN A 245 -10.09 -0.14 11.08
C ASN A 245 -10.14 0.80 12.30
N SER A 246 -11.27 1.45 12.55
CA SER A 246 -11.45 2.42 13.64
C SER A 246 -11.95 1.74 14.92
N SER A 247 -11.55 2.27 16.07
CA SER A 247 -12.11 1.88 17.38
C SER A 247 -13.52 2.44 17.62
N LEU A 248 -14.04 3.30 16.73
CA LEU A 248 -15.37 3.90 16.83
C LEU A 248 -16.49 2.88 16.69
N VAL A 249 -16.26 1.79 15.95
CA VAL A 249 -17.24 0.76 15.64
C VAL A 249 -16.74 -0.60 16.13
N ARG A 250 -17.65 -1.53 16.37
CA ARG A 250 -17.26 -2.90 16.69
C ARG A 250 -16.65 -3.54 15.45
N LYS A 251 -15.71 -4.47 15.68
CA LYS A 251 -15.21 -5.32 14.60
C LYS A 251 -16.40 -6.03 13.92
N ASP A 252 -16.36 -6.11 12.60
CA ASP A 252 -17.38 -6.78 11.77
C ASP A 252 -18.80 -6.16 11.87
N SER A 253 -18.91 -4.88 12.27
CA SER A 253 -20.19 -4.17 12.33
C SER A 253 -20.39 -3.13 11.22
N VAL A 254 -19.48 -3.03 10.25
CA VAL A 254 -19.58 -2.10 9.12
C VAL A 254 -19.85 -2.90 7.85
N TYR A 255 -20.86 -2.49 7.10
CA TYR A 255 -21.27 -3.15 5.87
C TYR A 255 -21.31 -2.13 4.75
N LEU A 256 -20.83 -2.51 3.57
CA LEU A 256 -20.90 -1.71 2.37
C LEU A 256 -21.78 -2.42 1.35
N LEU A 257 -22.91 -1.78 1.01
CA LEU A 257 -23.80 -2.26 -0.01
C LEU A 257 -23.44 -1.59 -1.34
N VAL A 258 -23.04 -2.39 -2.33
CA VAL A 258 -22.70 -1.93 -3.67
C VAL A 258 -23.63 -2.57 -4.68
N ASN A 259 -24.02 -1.79 -5.69
CA ASN A 259 -24.91 -2.26 -6.76
C ASN A 259 -24.14 -2.84 -7.97
N HIS A 260 -22.81 -2.77 -7.97
CA HIS A 260 -22.00 -3.14 -9.14
C HIS A 260 -20.90 -4.13 -8.76
N ASP A 261 -20.83 -5.28 -9.44
CA ASP A 261 -19.89 -6.38 -9.11
C ASP A 261 -18.42 -5.95 -9.13
N GLN A 262 -18.05 -5.01 -10.00
CA GLN A 262 -16.69 -4.47 -10.03
C GLN A 262 -16.31 -3.77 -8.71
N GLN A 263 -17.24 -3.11 -8.03
CA GLN A 263 -16.96 -2.49 -6.73
C GLN A 263 -16.73 -3.56 -5.65
N LYS A 264 -17.44 -4.69 -5.71
CA LYS A 264 -17.28 -5.79 -4.74
C LYS A 264 -15.85 -6.35 -4.68
N ASN A 265 -15.13 -6.35 -5.81
CA ASN A 265 -13.75 -6.85 -5.88
C ASN A 265 -12.70 -5.79 -5.52
N SER A 266 -13.11 -4.53 -5.31
CA SER A 266 -12.22 -3.38 -5.11
C SER A 266 -12.08 -2.96 -3.64
N LEU A 267 -12.82 -3.61 -2.74
CA LEU A 267 -13.11 -3.23 -1.35
C LEU A 267 -12.83 -4.40 -0.41
#